data_AF-A0A5N6ZMJ0-F1
#
_entry.id   AF-A0A5N6ZMJ0-F1
#
_cell.length_a   1.000
_cell.length_b   1.000
_cell.length_c   1.000
_cell.angle_alpha   90.00
_cell.angle_beta   90.00
_cell.angle_gamma   90.00
#
_symmetry.space_group_name_H-M   'P 1'
#
loop_
_entity.id
_entity.type
_entity.pdbx_description
1 polymer ?
#
loop_
_entity_poly.entity_id
_entity_poly.type
_entity_poly.pdbx_seq_one_letter_code
_entity_poly.pdbx_strand_id
1 'polypeptide(L)'
;MSSIPPEPKTPAEWLRYVQSEVITSIPSKQEQKTVQNSINERDIYLDESKIVKPPAQLWYAYTDVFALTQPEIIISPEAYGSMQIIARVLTADTPINLKVVPETICWIYLYASILHQPISVSVGDQEPLLLELGPATGNVGVKMIVTPDHIDLEYQQDYIRAVDEDLQASLNTQLRIALALFGGNTSIASSICSYVASVTANIALNFYSKINAQAVALGQQLEAQEMTGPDMRYAPILKID
;
A
#
# COMPACT_ATOMS: atom_id res chain seq x y z
N MET A 1 20.26 -15.47 20.48
CA MET A 1 18.95 -15.07 19.93
C MET A 1 19.20 -13.92 18.96
N SER A 2 19.21 -14.19 17.65
CA SER A 2 19.27 -13.12 16.66
C SER A 2 17.90 -12.47 16.63
N SER A 3 17.77 -11.25 17.15
CA SER A 3 16.51 -10.51 17.11
C SER A 3 16.16 -10.20 15.66
N ILE A 4 14.97 -10.61 15.21
CA ILE A 4 14.42 -10.17 13.93
C ILE A 4 14.37 -8.64 13.97
N PRO A 5 14.94 -7.93 12.98
CA PRO A 5 14.86 -6.48 12.94
C PRO A 5 13.39 -6.04 12.93
N PRO A 6 12.98 -5.08 13.78
CA PRO A 6 11.61 -4.58 13.74
C PRO A 6 11.35 -3.87 12.40
N GLU A 7 10.08 -3.87 11.96
CA GLU A 7 9.69 -3.05 10.81
C GLU A 7 9.88 -1.56 11.08
N PRO A 8 10.28 -0.78 10.05
CA PRO A 8 10.25 0.68 10.11
C PRO A 8 8.87 1.20 10.52
N LYS A 9 8.82 2.30 11.27
CA LYS A 9 7.55 2.88 11.75
C LYS A 9 7.31 4.31 11.27
N THR A 10 8.37 5.00 10.90
CA THR A 10 8.33 6.40 10.46
C THR A 10 8.56 6.52 8.96
N PRO A 11 8.05 7.59 8.30
CA PRO A 11 8.34 7.89 6.91
C PRO A 11 9.84 7.89 6.59
N ALA A 12 10.66 8.42 7.50
CA ALA A 12 12.12 8.50 7.32
C ALA A 12 12.81 7.12 7.39
N GLU A 13 12.38 6.24 8.29
CA GLU A 13 12.92 4.88 8.36
C GLU A 13 12.50 4.06 7.13
N TRP A 14 11.26 4.19 6.67
CA TRP A 14 10.80 3.54 5.44
C TRP A 14 11.55 4.05 4.22
N LEU A 15 11.80 5.36 4.11
CA LEU A 15 12.60 5.94 3.04
C LEU A 15 14.02 5.37 3.02
N ARG A 16 14.67 5.27 4.20
CA ARG A 16 16.00 4.65 4.33
C ARG A 16 15.99 3.18 3.90
N TYR A 17 14.94 2.44 4.26
CA TYR A 17 14.77 1.05 3.85
C TYR A 17 14.67 0.93 2.32
N VAL A 18 13.85 1.76 1.67
CA VAL A 18 13.67 1.72 0.20
C VAL A 18 14.96 2.14 -0.53
N GLN A 19 15.77 2.99 0.08
CA GLN A 19 17.08 3.41 -0.43
C GLN A 19 18.20 2.38 -0.19
N SER A 20 17.94 1.27 0.50
CA SER A 20 18.96 0.25 0.75
C SER A 20 19.41 -0.48 -0.52
N GLU A 21 20.63 -1.00 -0.53
CA GLU A 21 21.21 -1.71 -1.69
C GLU A 21 20.34 -2.90 -2.15
N VAL A 22 19.84 -3.69 -1.18
CA VAL A 22 18.96 -4.83 -1.46
C VAL A 22 17.73 -4.38 -2.23
N ILE A 23 17.06 -3.31 -1.77
CA ILE A 23 15.88 -2.80 -2.44
C ILE A 23 16.26 -2.20 -3.78
N THR A 24 17.16 -1.23 -3.82
CA THR A 24 17.61 -0.52 -5.05
C THR A 24 18.12 -1.44 -6.18
N SER A 25 18.53 -2.68 -5.89
CA SER A 25 18.89 -3.69 -6.90
C SER A 25 17.71 -4.36 -7.64
N ILE A 26 16.49 -4.34 -7.09
CA ILE A 26 15.31 -5.02 -7.66
C ILE A 26 14.86 -4.34 -8.97
N PRO A 27 14.64 -5.06 -10.07
CA PRO A 27 14.21 -4.45 -11.33
C PRO A 27 12.74 -4.02 -11.31
N SER A 28 12.37 -3.11 -12.22
CA SER A 28 10.97 -2.74 -12.54
C SER A 28 10.15 -2.19 -11.36
N LYS A 29 10.80 -1.45 -10.45
CA LYS A 29 10.15 -0.88 -9.26
C LYS A 29 9.15 0.22 -9.55
N GLN A 30 9.48 1.04 -10.54
CA GLN A 30 8.81 2.29 -10.80
C GLN A 30 8.27 2.29 -12.22
N GLU A 31 7.02 2.66 -12.38
CA GLU A 31 6.40 2.89 -13.68
C GLU A 31 5.29 3.93 -13.55
N GLN A 32 5.20 4.80 -14.53
CA GLN A 32 4.04 5.67 -14.70
C GLN A 32 3.53 5.47 -16.12
N LYS A 33 2.26 5.10 -16.24
CA LYS A 33 1.63 4.73 -17.50
C LYS A 33 0.33 5.48 -17.67
N THR A 34 0.15 6.11 -18.82
CA THR A 34 -1.13 6.68 -19.22
C THR A 34 -1.99 5.57 -19.84
N VAL A 35 -3.16 5.33 -19.28
CA VAL A 35 -4.15 4.37 -19.80
C VAL A 35 -5.43 5.12 -20.09
N GLN A 36 -5.73 5.34 -21.37
CA GLN A 36 -6.86 6.16 -21.79
C GLN A 36 -6.81 7.56 -21.15
N ASN A 37 -7.69 7.82 -20.17
CA ASN A 37 -7.80 9.08 -19.45
C ASN A 37 -7.30 9.00 -18.00
N SER A 38 -6.65 7.89 -17.61
CA SER A 38 -6.04 7.73 -16.30
C SER A 38 -4.53 7.66 -16.35
N ILE A 39 -3.91 8.00 -15.21
CA ILE A 39 -2.52 7.72 -14.93
C ILE A 39 -2.44 6.63 -13.87
N ASN A 40 -1.77 5.54 -14.21
CA ASN A 40 -1.43 4.48 -13.28
C ASN A 40 0.04 4.67 -12.88
N GLU A 41 0.30 4.76 -11.58
CA GLU A 41 1.63 4.98 -11.03
C GLU A 41 1.98 3.88 -10.03
N ARG A 42 3.20 3.36 -10.16
CA ARG A 42 3.75 2.31 -9.32
C ARG A 42 5.12 2.71 -8.86
N ASP A 43 5.36 2.58 -7.57
CA ASP A 43 6.67 2.73 -6.95
C ASP A 43 6.67 1.98 -5.61
N ILE A 44 7.84 1.63 -5.08
CA ILE A 44 7.95 1.06 -3.72
C ILE A 44 7.60 2.13 -2.67
N TYR A 45 7.95 3.38 -2.94
CA TYR A 45 7.70 4.51 -2.03
C TYR A 45 7.06 5.67 -2.77
N LEU A 46 5.87 6.06 -2.34
CA LEU A 46 5.21 7.30 -2.74
C LEU A 46 4.96 8.16 -1.50
N ASP A 47 4.81 9.47 -1.68
CA ASP A 47 4.55 10.41 -0.60
C ASP A 47 3.39 11.35 -0.92
N GLU A 48 3.04 12.21 0.02
CA GLU A 48 1.90 13.11 -0.10
C GLU A 48 1.99 14.09 -1.28
N SER A 49 3.18 14.32 -1.85
CA SER A 49 3.33 15.23 -3.00
C SER A 49 2.46 14.81 -4.18
N LYS A 50 2.18 13.49 -4.28
CA LYS A 50 1.34 12.89 -5.32
C LYS A 50 -0.15 13.18 -5.13
N ILE A 51 -0.61 13.37 -3.90
CA ILE A 51 -2.02 13.63 -3.60
C ILE A 51 -2.32 15.12 -3.52
N VAL A 52 -1.34 15.94 -3.13
CA VAL A 52 -1.46 17.41 -3.13
C VAL A 52 -1.60 17.93 -4.56
N LYS A 53 -0.90 17.31 -5.52
CA LYS A 53 -0.99 17.61 -6.95
C LYS A 53 -1.17 16.31 -7.74
N PRO A 54 -2.40 15.80 -7.82
CA PRO A 54 -2.68 14.59 -8.59
C PRO A 54 -2.19 14.77 -10.03
N PRO A 55 -1.54 13.76 -10.63
CA PRO A 55 -0.97 13.89 -11.98
C PRO A 55 -2.03 13.89 -13.09
N ALA A 56 -3.27 13.46 -12.78
CA ALA A 56 -4.42 13.48 -13.68
C ALA A 56 -5.73 13.46 -12.87
N GLN A 57 -6.84 13.81 -13.54
CA GLN A 57 -8.20 13.68 -13.02
C GLN A 57 -8.50 12.26 -12.51
N LEU A 58 -8.05 11.23 -13.25
CA LEU A 58 -8.13 9.82 -12.85
C LEU A 58 -6.73 9.31 -12.55
N TRP A 59 -6.45 9.01 -11.29
CA TRP A 59 -5.12 8.56 -10.86
C TRP A 59 -5.20 7.35 -9.94
N TYR A 60 -4.40 6.33 -10.26
CA TYR A 60 -4.32 5.07 -9.53
C TYR A 60 -2.87 4.83 -9.12
N ALA A 61 -2.63 4.74 -7.81
CA ALA A 61 -1.32 4.54 -7.22
C ALA A 61 -1.25 3.17 -6.55
N TYR A 62 -0.22 2.38 -6.88
CA TYR A 62 0.05 1.10 -6.24
C TYR A 62 1.46 1.09 -5.68
N THR A 63 1.56 1.06 -4.36
CA THR A 63 2.84 1.20 -3.66
C THR A 63 3.00 0.22 -2.52
N ASP A 64 4.24 0.00 -2.07
CA ASP A 64 4.48 -0.71 -0.82
C ASP A 64 4.26 0.23 0.37
N VAL A 65 4.85 1.43 0.28
CA VAL A 65 4.78 2.45 1.34
C VAL A 65 4.25 3.76 0.77
N PHE A 66 3.16 4.25 1.38
CA PHE A 66 2.69 5.62 1.20
C PHE A 66 3.03 6.45 2.44
N ALA A 67 3.86 7.47 2.27
CA ALA A 67 4.32 8.34 3.35
C ALA A 67 3.51 9.64 3.41
N LEU A 68 3.17 10.04 4.63
CA LEU A 68 2.49 11.30 4.93
C LEU A 68 3.36 12.04 5.95
N THR A 69 4.15 13.00 5.46
CA THR A 69 5.16 13.68 6.30
C THR A 69 4.66 14.96 6.96
N GLN A 70 3.44 15.39 6.62
CA GLN A 70 2.80 16.58 7.17
C GLN A 70 1.57 16.23 8.01
N PRO A 71 1.33 16.92 9.14
CA PRO A 71 0.18 16.67 10.00
C PRO A 71 -1.15 17.07 9.35
N GLU A 72 -1.13 18.04 8.44
CA GLU A 72 -2.27 18.42 7.62
C GLU A 72 -1.85 18.43 6.15
N ILE A 73 -2.61 17.74 5.31
CA ILE A 73 -2.35 17.63 3.87
C ILE A 73 -3.56 18.13 3.12
N ILE A 74 -3.36 19.15 2.29
CA ILE A 74 -4.42 19.74 1.48
C ILE A 74 -4.45 19.02 0.13
N ILE A 75 -5.59 18.39 -0.16
CA ILE A 75 -5.87 17.70 -1.41
C ILE A 75 -6.84 18.56 -2.20
N SER A 76 -6.48 18.93 -3.43
CA SER A 76 -7.36 19.69 -4.33
C SER A 76 -7.61 18.89 -5.61
N PRO A 77 -8.58 17.95 -5.59
CA PRO A 77 -8.89 17.13 -6.76
C PRO A 77 -9.45 17.98 -7.91
N GLU A 78 -9.18 17.57 -9.15
CA GLU A 78 -9.89 18.11 -10.30
C GLU A 78 -11.39 17.78 -10.21
N ALA A 79 -12.24 18.60 -10.83
CA ALA A 79 -13.69 18.37 -10.87
C ALA A 79 -14.02 16.97 -11.41
N TYR A 80 -14.89 16.21 -10.73
CA TYR A 80 -15.20 14.80 -11.04
C TYR A 80 -13.98 13.86 -11.00
N GLY A 81 -12.92 14.26 -10.30
CA GLY A 81 -11.70 13.47 -10.14
C GLY A 81 -11.91 12.20 -9.33
N SER A 82 -11.13 11.18 -9.66
CA SER A 82 -11.05 9.92 -8.92
C SER A 82 -9.60 9.57 -8.65
N MET A 83 -9.28 9.37 -7.38
CA MET A 83 -7.96 8.97 -6.91
C MET A 83 -8.06 7.65 -6.16
N GLN A 84 -7.16 6.72 -6.43
CA GLN A 84 -7.05 5.49 -5.66
C GLN A 84 -5.61 5.27 -5.23
N ILE A 85 -5.43 4.99 -3.96
CA ILE A 85 -4.14 4.59 -3.38
C ILE A 85 -4.32 3.20 -2.78
N ILE A 86 -3.52 2.26 -3.27
CA ILE A 86 -3.39 0.93 -2.70
C ILE A 86 -1.96 0.78 -2.20
N ALA A 87 -1.81 0.74 -0.88
CA ALA A 87 -0.54 0.58 -0.21
C ALA A 87 -0.57 -0.61 0.76
N ARG A 88 0.57 -1.25 1.00
CA ARG A 88 0.69 -2.14 2.17
C ARG A 88 0.76 -1.31 3.45
N VAL A 89 1.63 -0.29 3.44
CA VAL A 89 1.94 0.55 4.58
C VAL A 89 1.53 1.99 4.31
N LEU A 90 0.80 2.57 5.23
CA LEU A 90 0.60 4.01 5.32
C LEU A 90 1.29 4.52 6.59
N THR A 91 2.27 5.40 6.43
CA THR A 91 3.16 5.85 7.50
C THR A 91 3.14 7.36 7.67
N ALA A 92 3.17 7.79 8.93
CA ALA A 92 3.30 9.18 9.36
C ALA A 92 3.99 9.21 10.73
N ASP A 93 4.59 10.35 11.08
CA ASP A 93 5.21 10.53 12.40
C ASP A 93 4.18 10.85 13.50
N THR A 94 3.08 11.50 13.13
CA THR A 94 1.98 11.91 14.01
C THR A 94 0.64 11.57 13.37
N PRO A 95 -0.48 11.59 14.12
CA PRO A 95 -1.80 11.59 13.51
C PRO A 95 -1.91 12.67 12.44
N ILE A 96 -2.58 12.35 11.33
CA ILE A 96 -2.66 13.23 10.15
C ILE A 96 -4.12 13.51 9.77
N ASN A 97 -4.36 14.72 9.26
CA ASN A 97 -5.62 15.12 8.67
C ASN A 97 -5.49 15.37 7.16
N LEU A 98 -6.32 14.70 6.36
CA LEU A 98 -6.46 14.92 4.93
C LEU A 98 -7.57 15.95 4.71
N LYS A 99 -7.19 17.19 4.42
CA LYS A 99 -8.15 18.27 4.11
C LYS A 99 -8.44 18.29 2.62
N VAL A 100 -9.63 17.84 2.24
CA VAL A 100 -10.07 17.83 0.85
C VAL A 100 -10.75 19.15 0.50
N VAL A 101 -10.35 19.78 -0.60
CA VAL A 101 -10.91 21.02 -1.12
C VAL A 101 -11.37 20.75 -2.55
N PRO A 102 -12.57 20.18 -2.73
CA PRO A 102 -13.05 19.81 -4.06
C PRO A 102 -13.79 20.98 -4.73
N GLU A 103 -13.66 21.12 -6.04
CA GLU A 103 -14.50 22.07 -6.80
C GLU A 103 -15.93 21.56 -7.00
N THR A 104 -16.07 20.25 -7.22
CA THR A 104 -17.35 19.54 -7.42
C THR A 104 -17.33 18.23 -6.63
N ILE A 105 -18.07 17.20 -7.05
CA ILE A 105 -17.93 15.87 -6.46
C ILE A 105 -16.63 15.21 -6.90
N CYS A 106 -15.95 14.50 -6.00
CA CYS A 106 -14.79 13.65 -6.32
C CYS A 106 -14.80 12.37 -5.49
N TRP A 107 -14.00 11.40 -5.91
CA TRP A 107 -13.86 10.11 -5.25
C TRP A 107 -12.41 9.86 -4.83
N ILE A 108 -12.20 9.48 -3.59
CA ILE A 108 -10.88 9.10 -3.08
C ILE A 108 -10.98 7.73 -2.45
N TYR A 109 -10.14 6.80 -2.90
CA TYR A 109 -10.05 5.45 -2.39
C TYR A 109 -8.70 5.30 -1.69
N LEU A 110 -8.74 4.86 -0.44
CA LEU A 110 -7.54 4.60 0.34
C LEU A 110 -7.59 3.18 0.88
N TYR A 111 -6.62 2.36 0.47
CA TYR A 111 -6.44 0.99 0.95
C TYR A 111 -5.07 0.87 1.62
N ALA A 112 -5.06 0.27 2.81
CA ALA A 112 -3.85 0.03 3.58
C ALA A 112 -4.01 -1.18 4.50
N SER A 113 -2.95 -2.01 4.59
CA SER A 113 -2.91 -3.12 5.54
C SER A 113 -2.35 -2.70 6.90
N ILE A 114 -1.40 -1.77 6.90
CA ILE A 114 -0.69 -1.28 8.08
C ILE A 114 -0.82 0.22 8.14
N LEU A 115 -1.32 0.73 9.27
CA LEU A 115 -1.39 2.14 9.59
C LEU A 115 -0.52 2.41 10.81
N HIS A 116 0.48 3.27 10.68
CA HIS A 116 1.33 3.66 11.81
C HIS A 116 0.71 4.74 12.69
N GLN A 117 -0.15 5.57 12.11
CA GLN A 117 -0.83 6.66 12.79
C GLN A 117 -2.30 6.72 12.38
N PRO A 118 -3.18 7.23 13.25
CA PRO A 118 -4.56 7.53 12.89
C PRO A 118 -4.64 8.57 11.76
N ILE A 119 -5.62 8.40 10.88
CA ILE A 119 -5.88 9.31 9.76
C ILE A 119 -7.29 9.85 9.92
N SER A 120 -7.44 11.17 9.84
CA SER A 120 -8.74 11.81 9.68
C SER A 120 -8.87 12.45 8.29
N VAL A 121 -10.11 12.72 7.89
CA VAL A 121 -10.44 13.46 6.67
C VAL A 121 -11.43 14.57 6.99
N SER A 122 -11.30 15.72 6.34
CA SER A 122 -12.20 16.86 6.53
C SER A 122 -12.46 17.58 5.21
N VAL A 123 -13.63 18.19 5.07
CA VAL A 123 -13.96 19.11 3.97
C VAL A 123 -14.46 20.45 4.53
N GLY A 124 -14.06 21.55 3.89
CA GLY A 124 -14.43 22.90 4.35
C GLY A 124 -14.01 23.17 5.79
N ASP A 125 -14.97 23.62 6.60
CA ASP A 125 -14.82 23.89 8.04
C ASP A 125 -15.46 22.80 8.91
N GLN A 126 -15.71 21.61 8.35
CA GLN A 126 -16.26 20.49 9.10
C GLN A 126 -15.24 19.86 10.05
N GLU A 127 -15.73 19.32 11.15
CA GLU A 127 -14.92 18.52 12.07
C GLU A 127 -14.32 17.31 11.34
N PRO A 128 -13.03 17.00 11.54
CA PRO A 128 -12.40 15.85 10.94
C PRO A 128 -13.07 14.52 11.33
N LEU A 129 -13.35 13.70 10.32
CA LEU A 129 -13.84 12.34 10.47
C LEU A 129 -12.65 11.38 10.58
N LEU A 130 -12.56 10.65 11.70
CA LEU A 130 -11.53 9.63 11.86
C LEU A 130 -11.84 8.41 10.97
N LEU A 131 -10.85 7.96 10.20
CA LEU A 131 -10.98 6.79 9.34
C LEU A 131 -10.81 5.50 10.14
N GLU A 132 -11.80 4.61 10.05
CA GLU A 132 -11.79 3.30 10.71
C GLU A 132 -11.11 2.24 9.83
N LEU A 133 -9.79 2.34 9.65
CA LEU A 133 -8.99 1.41 8.85
C LEU A 133 -8.13 0.48 9.70
N GLY A 134 -7.85 -0.71 9.16
CA GLY A 134 -6.90 -1.67 9.71
C GLY A 134 -7.52 -2.88 10.42
N PRO A 135 -6.69 -3.75 11.02
CA PRO A 135 -7.13 -5.05 11.56
C PRO A 135 -8.18 -4.95 12.67
N ALA A 136 -8.17 -3.86 13.43
CA ALA A 136 -9.12 -3.65 14.54
C ALA A 136 -10.56 -3.41 14.06
N THR A 137 -10.73 -2.87 12.86
CA THR A 137 -12.04 -2.53 12.28
C THR A 137 -12.47 -3.54 11.22
N GLY A 138 -11.53 -4.33 10.70
CA GLY A 138 -11.75 -5.28 9.60
C GLY A 138 -11.86 -4.59 8.23
N ASN A 139 -11.71 -3.26 8.16
CA ASN A 139 -11.75 -2.50 6.92
C ASN A 139 -10.34 -2.39 6.36
N VAL A 140 -10.15 -2.90 5.14
CA VAL A 140 -8.89 -2.81 4.40
C VAL A 140 -8.80 -1.56 3.53
N GLY A 141 -9.93 -0.88 3.34
CA GLY A 141 -9.97 0.40 2.67
C GLY A 141 -11.23 1.20 2.94
N VAL A 142 -11.24 2.41 2.42
CA VAL A 142 -12.38 3.33 2.47
C VAL A 142 -12.50 4.03 1.12
N LYS A 143 -13.73 4.11 0.62
CA LYS A 143 -14.11 4.99 -0.48
C LYS A 143 -14.74 6.23 0.12
N MET A 144 -14.19 7.38 -0.20
CA MET A 144 -14.66 8.69 0.21
C MET A 144 -15.36 9.33 -0.98
N ILE A 145 -16.64 9.64 -0.83
CA ILE A 145 -17.40 10.45 -1.77
C ILE A 145 -17.42 11.85 -1.19
N VAL A 146 -16.72 12.77 -1.84
CA VAL A 146 -16.47 14.10 -1.28
C VAL A 146 -17.13 15.13 -2.18
N THR A 147 -17.96 15.97 -1.58
CA THR A 147 -18.59 17.14 -2.18
C THR A 147 -18.07 18.38 -1.44
N PRO A 148 -18.28 19.62 -1.95
CA PRO A 148 -17.82 20.82 -1.25
C PRO A 148 -18.39 20.98 0.17
N ASP A 149 -19.50 20.31 0.48
CA ASP A 149 -20.26 20.47 1.72
C ASP A 149 -20.29 19.24 2.62
N HIS A 150 -19.89 18.04 2.17
CA HIS A 150 -19.86 16.84 3.02
C HIS A 150 -18.92 15.75 2.50
N ILE A 151 -18.63 14.78 3.38
CA ILE A 151 -17.91 13.54 3.05
C ILE A 151 -18.78 12.35 3.47
N ASP A 152 -19.08 11.47 2.51
CA ASP A 152 -19.64 10.15 2.78
C ASP A 152 -18.52 9.09 2.74
N LEU A 153 -18.49 8.23 3.77
CA LEU A 153 -17.50 7.16 3.91
C LEU A 153 -18.14 5.80 3.65
N GLU A 154 -17.61 5.07 2.67
CA GLU A 154 -17.97 3.68 2.35
C GLU A 154 -16.78 2.75 2.60
N TYR A 155 -16.80 2.04 3.73
CA TYR A 155 -15.74 1.10 4.11
C TYR A 155 -15.73 -0.18 3.26
N GLN A 156 -14.52 -0.68 3.01
CA GLN A 156 -14.25 -1.84 2.17
C GLN A 156 -13.57 -2.93 2.99
N GLN A 157 -14.13 -4.14 2.93
CA GLN A 157 -13.56 -5.35 3.54
C GLN A 157 -12.70 -6.16 2.56
N ASP A 158 -12.78 -5.83 1.27
CA ASP A 158 -11.97 -6.43 0.21
C ASP A 158 -11.18 -5.33 -0.51
N TYR A 159 -9.94 -5.63 -0.93
CA TYR A 159 -9.13 -4.68 -1.69
C TYR A 159 -9.75 -4.42 -3.07
N ILE A 160 -10.06 -5.48 -3.83
CA ILE A 160 -10.37 -5.35 -5.25
C ILE A 160 -11.43 -6.34 -5.72
N ARG A 161 -12.24 -5.87 -6.67
CA ARG A 161 -13.33 -6.63 -7.32
C ARG A 161 -13.15 -6.77 -8.84
N ALA A 162 -12.03 -6.31 -9.40
CA ALA A 162 -11.75 -6.36 -10.83
C ALA A 162 -10.28 -6.75 -11.13
N VAL A 163 -10.03 -7.18 -12.37
CA VAL A 163 -8.66 -7.48 -12.83
C VAL A 163 -7.89 -6.18 -13.07
N ASP A 164 -6.65 -6.13 -12.59
CA ASP A 164 -5.76 -4.98 -12.69
C ASP A 164 -4.30 -5.44 -12.88
N GLU A 165 -3.79 -5.27 -14.10
CA GLU A 165 -2.43 -5.68 -14.47
C GLU A 165 -1.36 -4.84 -13.78
N ASP A 166 -1.63 -3.54 -13.56
CA ASP A 166 -0.69 -2.65 -12.92
C ASP A 166 -0.52 -3.05 -11.46
N LEU A 167 -1.63 -3.29 -10.75
CA LEU A 167 -1.52 -3.83 -9.40
C LEU A 167 -0.77 -5.17 -9.38
N GLN A 168 -1.07 -6.09 -10.28
CA GLN A 168 -0.37 -7.38 -10.32
C GLN A 168 1.15 -7.17 -10.45
N ALA A 169 1.59 -6.24 -11.29
CA ALA A 169 3.00 -5.89 -11.43
C ALA A 169 3.59 -5.29 -10.14
N SER A 170 2.83 -4.44 -9.43
CA SER A 170 3.24 -3.89 -8.12
C SER A 170 3.40 -5.00 -7.08
N LEU A 171 2.42 -5.91 -6.96
CA LEU A 171 2.47 -7.04 -6.03
C LEU A 171 3.60 -8.02 -6.36
N ASN A 172 3.89 -8.26 -7.65
CA ASN A 172 5.03 -9.08 -8.07
C ASN A 172 6.35 -8.44 -7.63
N THR A 173 6.46 -7.11 -7.77
CA THR A 173 7.62 -6.36 -7.27
C THR A 173 7.76 -6.53 -5.76
N GLN A 174 6.67 -6.43 -5.01
CA GLN A 174 6.68 -6.66 -3.57
C GLN A 174 7.12 -8.09 -3.21
N LEU A 175 6.62 -9.14 -3.88
CA LEU A 175 7.10 -10.50 -3.60
C LEU A 175 8.58 -10.70 -3.95
N ARG A 176 9.11 -10.02 -4.99
CA ARG A 176 10.56 -10.00 -5.27
C ARG A 176 11.35 -9.35 -4.13
N ILE A 177 10.80 -8.30 -3.53
CA ILE A 177 11.35 -7.70 -2.30
C ILE A 177 11.35 -8.71 -1.16
N ALA A 178 10.24 -9.41 -0.92
CA ALA A 178 10.15 -10.43 0.12
C ALA A 178 11.20 -11.55 -0.07
N LEU A 179 11.39 -12.03 -1.30
CA LEU A 179 12.45 -12.98 -1.63
C LEU A 179 13.85 -12.44 -1.33
N ALA A 180 14.13 -11.19 -1.71
CA ALA A 180 15.43 -10.56 -1.47
C ALA A 180 15.72 -10.39 0.03
N LEU A 181 14.67 -10.20 0.84
CA LEU A 181 14.77 -10.02 2.29
C LEU A 181 14.73 -11.33 3.08
N PHE A 182 14.42 -12.47 2.44
CA PHE A 182 14.26 -13.79 3.07
C PHE A 182 15.43 -14.16 4.02
N GLY A 183 16.66 -13.80 3.64
CA GLY A 183 17.85 -14.09 4.45
C GLY A 183 18.26 -13.03 5.48
N GLY A 184 17.56 -11.89 5.55
CA GLY A 184 18.03 -10.72 6.32
C GLY A 184 16.97 -10.00 7.15
N ASN A 185 15.78 -9.74 6.61
CA ASN A 185 14.70 -9.07 7.31
C ASN A 185 13.38 -9.83 7.10
N THR A 186 13.21 -10.90 7.89
CA THR A 186 12.05 -11.79 7.76
C THR A 186 10.75 -11.10 8.14
N SER A 187 10.76 -10.11 9.03
CA SER A 187 9.54 -9.37 9.40
C SER A 187 8.90 -8.69 8.19
N ILE A 188 9.67 -7.88 7.45
CA ILE A 188 9.15 -7.20 6.25
C ILE A 188 8.78 -8.22 5.18
N ALA A 189 9.58 -9.27 4.99
CA ALA A 189 9.28 -10.33 4.01
C ALA A 189 7.94 -11.01 4.32
N SER A 190 7.70 -11.39 5.57
CA SER A 190 6.47 -12.04 6.02
C SER A 190 5.27 -11.09 5.87
N SER A 191 5.43 -9.82 6.26
CA SER A 191 4.43 -8.76 6.12
C SER A 191 4.00 -8.54 4.67
N ILE A 192 4.96 -8.53 3.74
CA ILE A 192 4.67 -8.49 2.31
C ILE A 192 3.92 -9.73 1.84
N CYS A 193 4.36 -10.94 2.23
CA CYS A 193 3.69 -12.18 1.83
C CYS A 193 2.23 -12.21 2.30
N SER A 194 1.97 -11.83 3.56
CA SER A 194 0.62 -11.74 4.11
C SER A 194 -0.23 -10.71 3.36
N TYR A 195 0.32 -9.52 3.10
CA TYR A 195 -0.36 -8.49 2.33
C TYR A 195 -0.73 -8.97 0.93
N VAL A 196 0.24 -9.47 0.16
CA VAL A 196 0.00 -9.93 -1.22
C VAL A 196 -1.03 -11.06 -1.23
N ALA A 197 -0.96 -12.01 -0.29
CA ALA A 197 -1.96 -13.05 -0.16
C ALA A 197 -3.36 -12.48 0.11
N SER A 198 -3.49 -11.47 0.98
CA SER A 198 -4.77 -10.82 1.29
C SER A 198 -5.38 -10.08 0.09
N VAL A 199 -4.59 -9.30 -0.65
CA VAL A 199 -5.04 -8.53 -1.82
C VAL A 199 -5.54 -9.45 -2.92
N THR A 200 -4.94 -10.64 -3.01
CA THR A 200 -5.17 -11.62 -4.09
C THR A 200 -6.07 -12.79 -3.68
N ALA A 201 -6.68 -12.73 -2.50
CA ALA A 201 -7.49 -13.82 -1.95
C ALA A 201 -8.85 -14.00 -2.65
N ASN A 202 -9.32 -12.98 -3.38
CA ASN A 202 -10.64 -13.03 -4.01
C ASN A 202 -10.67 -14.07 -5.16
N ILE A 203 -11.30 -15.21 -4.89
CA ILE A 203 -11.40 -16.37 -5.79
C ILE A 203 -12.14 -16.04 -7.10
N ALA A 204 -13.04 -15.04 -7.09
CA ALA A 204 -13.68 -14.58 -8.32
C ALA A 204 -12.68 -14.02 -9.34
N LEU A 205 -11.48 -13.63 -8.89
CA LEU A 205 -10.40 -13.07 -9.69
C LEU A 205 -9.28 -14.10 -9.89
N ASN A 206 -9.57 -15.18 -10.62
CA ASN A 206 -8.59 -16.23 -10.99
C ASN A 206 -7.29 -15.68 -11.59
N PHE A 207 -7.32 -14.46 -12.13
CA PHE A 207 -6.16 -13.69 -12.59
C PHE A 207 -5.01 -13.61 -11.57
N TYR A 208 -5.31 -13.53 -10.27
CA TYR A 208 -4.29 -13.43 -9.22
C TYR A 208 -3.88 -14.77 -8.58
N SER A 209 -4.41 -15.90 -9.05
CA SER A 209 -4.17 -17.21 -8.41
C SER A 209 -2.69 -17.59 -8.32
N LYS A 210 -1.89 -17.35 -9.37
CA LYS A 210 -0.45 -17.66 -9.37
C LYS A 210 0.30 -16.84 -8.31
N ILE A 211 0.08 -15.53 -8.28
CA ILE A 211 0.77 -14.64 -7.34
C ILE A 211 0.32 -14.91 -5.90
N ASN A 212 -0.95 -15.23 -5.68
CA ASN A 212 -1.45 -15.66 -4.38
C ASN A 212 -0.73 -16.93 -3.88
N ALA A 213 -0.65 -17.96 -4.72
CA ALA A 213 0.04 -19.20 -4.38
C ALA A 213 1.53 -18.97 -4.08
N GLN A 214 2.20 -18.09 -4.83
CA GLN A 214 3.59 -17.71 -4.56
C GLN A 214 3.74 -16.99 -3.22
N ALA A 215 2.84 -16.05 -2.90
CA ALA A 215 2.85 -15.32 -1.63
C ALA A 215 2.66 -16.26 -0.43
N VAL A 216 1.66 -17.16 -0.50
CA VAL A 216 1.38 -18.15 0.55
C VAL A 216 2.56 -19.10 0.73
N ALA A 217 3.10 -19.64 -0.35
CA ALA A 217 4.21 -20.59 -0.27
C ALA A 217 5.50 -19.93 0.27
N LEU A 218 5.79 -18.68 -0.09
CA LEU A 218 6.93 -17.95 0.45
C LEU A 218 6.72 -17.61 1.94
N GLY A 219 5.53 -17.19 2.33
CA GLY A 219 5.18 -16.96 3.74
C GLY A 219 5.38 -18.21 4.61
N GLN A 220 4.93 -19.37 4.14
CA GLN A 220 5.16 -20.64 4.84
C GLN A 220 6.65 -21.00 4.98
N GLN A 221 7.48 -20.68 3.98
CA GLN A 221 8.93 -20.88 4.06
C GLN A 221 9.58 -19.96 5.09
N LEU A 222 9.14 -18.70 5.19
CA LEU A 222 9.61 -17.75 6.19
C LEU A 222 9.23 -18.20 7.62
N GLU A 223 7.99 -18.62 7.83
CA GLU A 223 7.54 -19.17 9.12
C GLU A 223 8.35 -20.43 9.52
N ALA A 224 8.62 -21.32 8.56
CA ALA A 224 9.45 -22.50 8.81
C ALA A 224 10.90 -22.13 9.18
N GLN A 225 11.48 -21.12 8.55
CA GLN A 225 12.81 -20.62 8.88
C GLN A 225 12.85 -20.01 10.29
N GLU A 226 11.83 -19.24 10.68
CA GLU A 226 11.72 -18.67 12.03
C GLU A 226 11.61 -19.76 13.10
N MET A 227 10.89 -20.85 12.82
CA MET A 227 10.78 -21.99 13.74
C MET A 227 12.06 -22.82 13.86
N THR A 228 12.84 -22.94 12.77
CA THR A 228 14.03 -23.82 12.71
C THR A 228 15.33 -23.13 13.09
N GLY A 229 15.34 -21.79 13.15
CA GLY A 229 16.46 -20.98 13.60
C GLY A 229 17.48 -20.64 12.49
N PRO A 230 18.38 -19.68 12.75
CA PRO A 230 19.27 -19.09 11.74
C PRO A 230 20.32 -20.06 11.16
N ASP A 231 20.57 -21.17 11.83
CA ASP A 231 21.55 -22.18 11.40
C ASP A 231 20.98 -23.12 10.31
N MET A 232 19.66 -23.16 10.11
CA MET A 232 19.05 -23.80 8.94
C MET A 232 19.03 -22.83 7.76
N ARG A 233 19.93 -23.05 6.81
CA ARG A 233 19.95 -22.32 5.53
C ARG A 233 18.85 -22.84 4.60
N TYR A 234 17.63 -22.37 4.79
CA TYR A 234 16.61 -22.48 3.75
C TYR A 234 16.96 -21.47 2.64
N ALA A 235 17.14 -21.95 1.42
CA ALA A 235 17.07 -21.09 0.25
C ALA A 235 15.61 -21.10 -0.23
N PRO A 236 15.00 -19.94 -0.54
CA PRO A 236 13.65 -19.94 -1.07
C PRO A 236 13.63 -20.73 -2.39
N ILE A 237 12.76 -21.72 -2.47
CA ILE A 237 12.68 -22.62 -3.64
C ILE A 237 11.88 -21.96 -4.77
N LEU A 238 11.10 -20.93 -4.44
CA LEU A 238 10.23 -20.21 -5.37
C LEU A 238 11.04 -19.26 -6.26
N LYS A 239 10.94 -19.50 -7.57
CA LYS A 239 11.26 -18.48 -8.57
C LYS A 239 10.03 -17.60 -8.77
N ILE A 240 10.21 -16.28 -8.62
CA ILE A 240 9.24 -15.30 -9.06
C ILE A 240 9.70 -14.84 -10.45
N ASP A 241 8.89 -15.18 -11.46
CA ASP A 241 9.12 -14.78 -12.85
C ASP A 241 8.91 -13.27 -13.06
#